data_AF-A0A7S0RBX2-F1
#
_entry.id   AF-A0A7S0RBX2-F1
#
_cell.length_a   1.000
_cell.length_b   1.000
_cell.length_c   1.000
_cell.angle_alpha   90.00
_cell.angle_beta   90.00
_cell.angle_gamma   90.00
#
_symmetry.space_group_name_H-M   'P 1'
#
loop_
_entity.id
_entity.type
_entity.pdbx_description
1 polymer ?
#
loop_
_entity_poly.entity_id
_entity_poly.type
_entity_poly.pdbx_seq_one_letter_code
_entity_poly.pdbx_strand_id
1 'polypeptide(L)'
;QYNNQAALRAHFADNLHRLGAPPVEVVVVPGCPPPPAEHMEGLRPGAQPAGLDASMAAWLKATAPHFESLVGLLQSRHAARTAALASARSRALAHIWWPFTQHAQLKEAGVQVIDSRWGEHWQVLGPASSSSSSGSSGDACSAGTGAGASGSSDSQVMRQLYDGCSSWWTQATRAEAQPEVARAVGYAAGRYLHAMFPENAHEAALGASERLLATVGRGWASRVFFSDNGSTAIEVALKMAFRKFMVDQGLTSTSSSGSAAPSPLLELQVVGLHNAYHGDTLGAQDCVAPSVFNAREQAPWYRGRGLFFDPPYLGLSKGSWRITQAPAWLAGGGGEGTGAAVTGAQSQSQWASLQHVLDASRDDSPLVAQYRAHIETRLGAAAASNAGAQAHLAALILEPLLQGAGGMLMVDPAFQRALV
;
A
#
# COMPACT_ATOMS: atom_id res chain seq x y z
N GLN A 1 38.87 -14.58 -33.19
CA GLN A 1 37.78 -14.00 -32.38
C GLN A 1 37.37 -15.05 -31.36
N TYR A 2 37.65 -14.85 -30.08
CA TYR A 2 37.24 -15.80 -29.04
C TYR A 2 35.71 -15.87 -29.01
N ASN A 3 35.16 -17.07 -29.20
CA ASN A 3 33.73 -17.33 -29.23
C ASN A 3 33.15 -17.29 -27.80
N ASN A 4 33.13 -16.09 -27.19
CA ASN A 4 32.54 -15.83 -25.86
C ASN A 4 31.01 -16.09 -25.82
N GLN A 5 30.40 -16.35 -26.97
CA GLN A 5 28.96 -16.57 -27.12
C GLN A 5 28.47 -17.82 -26.37
N ALA A 6 29.19 -18.94 -26.50
CA ALA A 6 28.82 -20.18 -25.81
C ALA A 6 28.98 -20.03 -24.29
N ALA A 7 30.06 -19.37 -23.86
CA ALA A 7 30.32 -19.08 -22.45
C ALA A 7 29.27 -18.11 -21.85
N LEU A 8 28.88 -17.05 -22.56
CA LEU A 8 27.84 -16.13 -22.11
C LEU A 8 26.47 -16.80 -22.08
N ARG A 9 26.11 -17.59 -23.10
CA ARG A 9 24.85 -18.36 -23.10
C ARG A 9 24.78 -19.34 -21.94
N ALA A 10 25.85 -20.11 -21.71
CA ALA A 10 25.94 -21.01 -20.55
C ALA A 10 25.86 -20.20 -19.24
N HIS A 11 26.61 -19.10 -19.12
CA HIS A 11 26.58 -18.25 -17.92
C HIS A 11 25.18 -17.72 -17.62
N PHE A 12 24.43 -17.21 -18.60
CA PHE A 12 23.07 -16.71 -18.40
C PHE A 12 22.06 -17.83 -18.18
N ALA A 13 22.16 -18.95 -18.93
CA ALA A 13 21.28 -20.10 -18.76
C ALA A 13 21.44 -20.75 -17.36
N ASP A 14 22.68 -20.92 -16.91
CA ASP A 14 23.00 -21.67 -15.69
C ASP A 14 22.86 -20.82 -14.41
N ASN A 15 23.01 -19.49 -14.52
CA ASN A 15 23.06 -18.58 -13.35
C ASN A 15 21.87 -17.62 -13.22
N LEU A 16 21.10 -17.32 -14.28
CA LEU A 16 19.95 -16.37 -14.18
C LEU A 16 18.58 -17.03 -13.95
N HIS A 17 18.45 -18.35 -14.13
CA HIS A 17 17.16 -19.05 -14.04
C HIS A 17 17.03 -19.97 -12.84
N ARG A 18 16.58 -19.43 -11.69
CA ARG A 18 16.16 -20.27 -10.55
C ARG A 18 14.90 -19.82 -9.81
N LEU A 19 14.28 -18.69 -10.17
CA LEU A 19 13.17 -18.10 -9.40
C LEU A 19 11.91 -17.75 -10.22
N GLY A 20 11.70 -18.38 -11.38
CA GLY A 20 10.48 -18.17 -12.18
C GLY A 20 10.45 -16.89 -13.04
N ALA A 21 11.56 -16.15 -13.12
CA ALA A 21 11.71 -15.07 -14.10
C ALA A 21 11.65 -15.63 -15.54
N PRO A 22 10.98 -14.95 -16.49
CA PRO A 22 10.94 -15.39 -17.88
C PRO A 22 12.37 -15.57 -18.42
N PRO A 23 12.62 -16.60 -19.26
CA PRO A 23 13.93 -16.86 -19.85
C PRO A 23 14.61 -15.58 -20.32
N VAL A 24 15.81 -15.27 -19.81
CA VAL A 24 16.71 -14.33 -20.48
C VAL A 24 17.25 -15.08 -21.67
N GLU A 25 16.44 -15.07 -22.74
CA GLU A 25 16.87 -15.59 -24.01
C GLU A 25 17.98 -14.68 -24.53
N VAL A 26 19.22 -15.17 -24.44
CA VAL A 26 20.39 -14.52 -25.04
C VAL A 26 20.28 -14.69 -26.54
N VAL A 27 19.57 -13.75 -27.17
CA VAL A 27 19.45 -13.73 -28.62
C VAL A 27 20.73 -13.17 -29.20
N VAL A 28 21.36 -13.99 -30.04
CA VAL A 28 22.56 -13.58 -30.75
C VAL A 28 22.09 -12.98 -32.05
N VAL A 29 22.21 -11.66 -32.16
CA VAL A 29 22.07 -10.98 -33.43
C VAL A 29 23.32 -11.33 -34.24
N PRO A 30 23.20 -11.98 -35.41
CA PRO A 30 24.36 -12.31 -36.22
C PRO A 30 25.13 -11.02 -36.55
N GLY A 31 26.47 -11.08 -36.47
CA GLY A 31 27.31 -9.90 -36.63
C GLY A 31 27.12 -9.30 -38.03
N CYS A 32 26.58 -8.09 -38.09
CA CYS A 32 26.44 -7.35 -39.34
C CYS A 32 27.80 -6.71 -39.68
N PRO A 33 28.36 -6.93 -40.89
CA PRO A 33 29.58 -6.24 -41.29
C PRO A 33 29.36 -4.71 -41.22
N PRO A 34 30.37 -3.90 -40.85
CA PRO A 34 30.21 -2.46 -40.78
C PRO A 34 29.83 -1.89 -42.16
N PRO A 35 29.08 -0.77 -42.20
CA PRO A 35 28.75 -0.10 -43.47
C PRO A 35 30.03 0.35 -44.20
N PRO A 36 29.99 0.49 -45.54
CA PRO A 36 31.14 0.92 -46.32
C PRO A 36 31.66 2.29 -45.86
N ALA A 37 32.98 2.39 -45.65
CA ALA A 37 33.61 3.61 -45.13
C ALA A 37 33.39 4.82 -46.07
N GLU A 38 33.44 4.60 -47.38
CA GLU A 38 33.30 5.63 -48.42
C GLU A 38 31.95 6.36 -48.33
N HIS A 39 30.86 5.63 -48.10
CA HIS A 39 29.54 6.21 -47.88
C HIS A 39 29.48 7.03 -46.57
N MET A 40 30.14 6.54 -45.51
CA MET A 40 30.20 7.22 -44.22
C MET A 40 30.99 8.54 -44.28
N GLU A 41 31.97 8.66 -45.18
CA GLU A 41 32.69 9.92 -45.42
C GLU A 41 31.84 10.97 -46.14
N GLY A 42 30.91 10.54 -47.01
CA GLY A 42 29.93 11.38 -47.69
C GLY A 42 28.81 11.94 -46.79
N LEU A 43 28.69 11.47 -45.55
CA LEU A 43 27.73 11.95 -44.55
C LEU A 43 28.30 13.01 -43.59
N ARG A 44 29.55 13.46 -43.80
CA ARG A 44 30.19 14.49 -42.96
C ARG A 44 29.53 15.88 -43.16
N PRO A 45 29.52 16.75 -42.14
CA PRO A 45 28.99 18.10 -42.26
C PRO A 45 29.67 18.87 -43.41
N GLY A 46 28.88 19.31 -44.41
CA GLY A 46 29.37 20.04 -45.60
C GLY A 46 29.42 19.23 -46.90
N ALA A 47 29.23 17.91 -46.85
CA ALA A 47 28.99 17.10 -48.05
C ALA A 47 27.51 17.18 -48.47
N GLN A 48 27.22 17.20 -49.78
CA GLN A 48 25.85 17.03 -50.24
C GLN A 48 25.46 15.56 -50.10
N PRO A 49 24.40 15.21 -49.34
CA PRO A 49 23.96 13.83 -49.24
C PRO A 49 23.38 13.40 -50.59
N ALA A 50 24.19 12.72 -51.40
CA ALA A 50 23.66 11.83 -52.42
C ALA A 50 22.89 10.72 -51.70
N GLY A 51 21.82 10.20 -52.30
CA GLY A 51 21.05 9.09 -51.74
C GLY A 51 21.90 7.82 -51.50
N LEU A 52 21.26 6.68 -51.28
CA LEU A 52 21.97 5.41 -51.15
C LEU A 52 22.87 5.18 -52.38
N ASP A 53 24.19 5.31 -52.20
CA ASP A 53 25.13 5.02 -53.27
C ASP A 53 25.20 3.50 -53.54
N ALA A 54 25.83 3.13 -54.64
CA ALA A 54 25.92 1.73 -55.05
C ALA A 54 26.62 0.84 -54.00
N SER A 55 27.55 1.40 -53.22
CA SER A 55 28.28 0.67 -52.17
C SER A 55 27.36 0.36 -50.99
N MET A 56 26.57 1.33 -50.54
CA MET A 56 25.60 1.16 -49.46
C MET A 56 24.43 0.26 -49.89
N ALA A 57 23.96 0.38 -51.13
CA ALA A 57 22.94 -0.50 -51.69
C ALA A 57 23.41 -1.97 -51.75
N ALA A 58 24.65 -2.20 -52.16
CA ALA A 58 25.25 -3.54 -52.16
C ALA A 58 25.41 -4.11 -50.75
N TRP A 59 25.83 -3.28 -49.79
CA TRP A 59 25.93 -3.66 -48.39
C TRP A 59 24.57 -4.01 -47.78
N LEU A 60 23.53 -3.18 -47.99
CA LEU A 60 22.16 -3.47 -47.53
C LEU A 60 21.63 -4.78 -48.11
N LYS A 61 21.88 -5.04 -49.39
CA LYS A 61 21.48 -6.31 -50.04
C LYS A 61 22.22 -7.50 -49.44
N ALA A 62 23.52 -7.37 -49.18
CA ALA A 62 24.32 -8.44 -48.58
C ALA A 62 23.96 -8.70 -47.10
N THR A 63 23.54 -7.65 -46.39
CA THR A 63 23.18 -7.72 -44.96
C THR A 63 21.70 -7.99 -44.70
N ALA A 64 20.85 -7.92 -45.73
CA ALA A 64 19.40 -8.13 -45.63
C ALA A 64 18.98 -9.36 -44.80
N PRO A 65 19.61 -10.56 -44.93
CA PRO A 65 19.24 -11.72 -44.12
C PRO A 65 19.40 -11.51 -42.61
N HIS A 66 20.36 -10.67 -42.18
CA HIS A 66 20.58 -10.33 -40.77
C HIS A 66 19.44 -9.46 -40.24
N PHE A 67 19.01 -8.48 -41.04
CA PHE A 67 17.88 -7.62 -40.70
C PHE A 67 16.56 -8.37 -40.72
N GLU A 68 16.34 -9.26 -41.70
CA GLU A 68 15.17 -10.14 -41.76
C GLU A 68 15.09 -11.04 -40.53
N SER A 69 16.20 -11.63 -40.11
CA SER A 69 16.28 -12.43 -38.88
C SER A 69 15.94 -11.61 -37.64
N LEU A 70 16.48 -10.38 -37.53
CA LEU A 70 16.18 -9.47 -36.41
C LEU A 70 14.69 -9.08 -36.39
N VAL A 71 14.10 -8.76 -37.54
CA VAL A 71 12.68 -8.42 -37.65
C VAL A 71 11.80 -9.61 -37.26
N GLY A 72 12.12 -10.82 -37.75
CA GLY A 72 11.40 -12.04 -37.39
C GLY A 72 11.43 -12.32 -35.89
N LEU A 73 12.58 -12.07 -35.25
CA LEU A 73 12.71 -12.15 -33.79
C LEU A 73 11.81 -11.13 -33.08
N LEU A 74 11.86 -9.86 -33.48
CA LEU A 74 11.04 -8.81 -32.87
C LEU A 74 9.54 -9.11 -32.99
N GLN A 75 9.10 -9.59 -34.17
CA GLN A 75 7.72 -10.01 -34.42
C GLN A 75 7.32 -11.19 -33.54
N SER A 76 8.16 -12.22 -33.46
CA SER A 76 7.91 -13.40 -32.60
C SER A 76 7.77 -13.02 -31.13
N ARG A 77 8.68 -12.18 -30.61
CA ARG A 77 8.62 -11.71 -29.21
C ARG A 77 7.41 -10.82 -28.95
N HIS A 78 7.06 -9.95 -29.89
CA HIS A 78 5.84 -9.15 -29.79
C HIS A 78 4.60 -10.04 -29.74
N ALA A 79 4.48 -11.02 -30.63
CA ALA A 79 3.37 -11.96 -30.66
C ALA A 79 3.26 -12.76 -29.35
N ALA A 80 4.39 -13.26 -28.83
CA ALA A 80 4.43 -13.99 -27.55
C ALA A 80 3.98 -13.10 -26.37
N ARG A 81 4.45 -11.85 -26.31
CA ARG A 81 4.02 -10.89 -25.28
C ARG A 81 2.52 -10.62 -25.36
N THR A 82 2.00 -10.34 -26.55
CA THR A 82 0.58 -10.05 -26.75
C THR A 82 -0.29 -11.26 -26.40
N ALA A 83 0.11 -12.48 -26.77
CA ALA A 83 -0.59 -13.70 -26.37
C ALA A 83 -0.58 -13.92 -24.84
N ALA A 84 0.53 -13.63 -24.17
CA ALA A 84 0.63 -13.72 -22.71
C ALA A 84 -0.28 -12.71 -21.99
N LEU A 85 -0.39 -11.49 -22.52
CA LEU A 85 -1.29 -10.44 -22.02
C LEU A 85 -2.76 -10.79 -22.29
N ALA A 86 -3.07 -11.31 -23.47
CA ALA A 86 -4.43 -11.71 -23.86
C ALA A 86 -5.00 -12.79 -22.92
N SER A 87 -4.17 -13.73 -22.47
CA SER A 87 -4.54 -14.79 -21.53
C SER A 87 -4.37 -14.42 -20.06
N ALA A 88 -3.86 -13.24 -19.72
CA ALA A 88 -3.49 -12.90 -18.35
C ALA A 88 -4.71 -12.85 -17.41
N ARG A 89 -5.87 -12.39 -17.90
CA ARG A 89 -7.10 -12.30 -17.10
C ARG A 89 -7.61 -13.68 -16.71
N SER A 90 -7.89 -14.54 -17.69
CA SER A 90 -8.32 -15.92 -17.45
C SER A 90 -7.36 -16.70 -16.56
N ARG A 91 -6.05 -16.61 -16.79
CA ARG A 91 -5.04 -17.25 -15.92
C ARG A 91 -5.08 -16.71 -14.50
N ALA A 92 -5.25 -15.40 -14.33
CA ALA A 92 -5.36 -14.81 -13.00
C ALA A 92 -6.61 -15.31 -12.26
N LEU A 93 -7.79 -15.35 -12.90
CA LEU A 93 -9.01 -15.90 -12.27
C LEU A 93 -8.86 -17.38 -11.90
N ALA A 94 -8.15 -18.16 -12.73
CA ALA A 94 -8.00 -19.59 -12.49
C ALA A 94 -7.03 -19.91 -11.34
N HIS A 95 -6.12 -18.99 -11.00
CA HIS A 95 -4.97 -19.33 -10.15
C HIS A 95 -4.76 -18.41 -8.95
N ILE A 96 -5.26 -17.17 -8.96
CA ILE A 96 -5.01 -16.21 -7.88
C ILE A 96 -6.16 -16.19 -6.90
N TRP A 97 -5.84 -16.39 -5.61
CA TRP A 97 -6.77 -16.07 -4.53
C TRP A 97 -6.54 -14.64 -4.04
N TRP A 98 -7.30 -13.67 -4.56
CA TRP A 98 -7.14 -12.28 -4.14
C TRP A 98 -7.64 -12.03 -2.72
N PRO A 99 -6.90 -11.26 -1.90
CA PRO A 99 -7.38 -10.82 -0.59
C PRO A 99 -8.55 -9.85 -0.74
N PHE A 100 -9.44 -9.80 0.25
CA PHE A 100 -10.58 -8.87 0.32
C PHE A 100 -11.48 -8.83 -0.94
N THR A 101 -11.60 -9.96 -1.65
CA THR A 101 -12.37 -10.03 -2.91
C THR A 101 -13.39 -11.18 -2.87
N GLN A 102 -14.65 -10.89 -3.19
CA GLN A 102 -15.68 -11.92 -3.35
C GLN A 102 -15.58 -12.56 -4.75
N HIS A 103 -14.86 -13.69 -4.86
CA HIS A 103 -14.55 -14.30 -6.17
C HIS A 103 -15.77 -14.81 -6.92
N ALA A 104 -16.85 -15.19 -6.23
CA ALA A 104 -18.08 -15.65 -6.89
C ALA A 104 -18.72 -14.58 -7.79
N GLN A 105 -18.42 -13.31 -7.55
CA GLN A 105 -18.91 -12.18 -8.34
C GLN A 105 -17.90 -11.66 -9.37
N LEU A 106 -16.65 -12.15 -9.32
CA LEU A 106 -15.58 -11.68 -10.18
C LEU A 106 -15.68 -12.35 -11.56
N LYS A 107 -15.68 -11.53 -12.60
CA LYS A 107 -15.68 -11.95 -14.01
C LYS A 107 -14.35 -11.60 -14.66
N GLU A 108 -14.00 -12.29 -15.75
CA GLU A 108 -12.76 -12.04 -16.49
C GLU A 108 -12.60 -10.57 -16.90
N ALA A 109 -13.66 -9.94 -17.41
CA ALA A 109 -13.66 -8.52 -17.78
C ALA A 109 -13.39 -7.56 -16.61
N GLY A 110 -13.64 -8.00 -15.36
CA GLY A 110 -13.37 -7.22 -14.15
C GLY A 110 -11.92 -7.28 -13.69
N VAL A 111 -11.08 -8.15 -14.26
CA VAL A 111 -9.67 -8.26 -13.88
C VAL A 111 -8.83 -7.25 -14.63
N GLN A 112 -8.22 -6.34 -13.87
CA GLN A 112 -7.26 -5.37 -14.38
C GLN A 112 -5.87 -6.02 -14.50
N VAL A 113 -5.35 -6.08 -15.73
CA VAL A 113 -3.97 -6.51 -15.98
C VAL A 113 -3.08 -5.29 -16.01
N ILE A 114 -2.13 -5.21 -15.07
CA ILE A 114 -1.12 -4.15 -14.97
C ILE A 114 0.18 -4.69 -15.55
N ASP A 115 0.70 -4.07 -16.62
CA ASP A 115 1.96 -4.45 -17.27
C ASP A 115 3.15 -3.75 -16.60
N SER A 116 2.98 -2.48 -16.24
CA SER A 116 4.02 -1.69 -15.58
C SER A 116 3.44 -0.47 -14.86
N ARG A 117 4.30 0.26 -14.14
CA ARG A 117 4.00 1.56 -13.55
C ARG A 117 5.13 2.55 -13.80
N TRP A 118 4.79 3.83 -13.87
CA TRP A 118 5.74 4.94 -13.85
C TRP A 118 5.14 6.10 -13.06
N GLY A 119 5.72 6.40 -11.89
CA GLY A 119 5.14 7.35 -10.95
C GLY A 119 3.75 6.90 -10.48
N GLU A 120 2.77 7.78 -10.64
CA GLU A 120 1.38 7.61 -10.21
C GLU A 120 0.51 6.87 -11.24
N HIS A 121 1.08 6.48 -12.39
CA HIS A 121 0.31 5.87 -13.48
C HIS A 121 0.69 4.40 -13.68
N TRP A 122 -0.32 3.56 -13.74
CA TRP A 122 -0.21 2.20 -14.25
C TRP A 122 -0.32 2.21 -15.77
N GLN A 123 0.46 1.36 -16.44
CA GLN A 123 0.19 0.94 -17.81
C GLN A 123 -0.59 -0.36 -17.73
N VAL A 124 -1.83 -0.31 -18.20
CA VAL A 124 -2.76 -1.42 -18.05
C VAL A 124 -3.29 -1.88 -19.39
N LEU A 125 -3.58 -3.18 -19.50
CA LEU A 125 -4.23 -3.73 -20.66
C LEU A 125 -5.63 -3.12 -20.79
N GLY A 126 -5.95 -2.60 -21.97
CA GLY A 126 -7.28 -2.07 -22.28
C GLY A 126 -8.41 -3.06 -21.95
N PRO A 127 -9.65 -2.57 -21.82
CA PRO A 127 -10.79 -3.43 -21.52
C PRO A 127 -10.86 -4.58 -22.53
N ALA A 128 -11.31 -5.75 -22.07
CA ALA A 128 -11.60 -6.84 -22.99
C ALA A 128 -12.63 -6.33 -24.01
N SER A 129 -12.41 -6.58 -25.30
CA SER A 129 -13.40 -6.22 -26.30
C SER A 129 -14.72 -6.89 -25.93
N SER A 130 -15.75 -6.09 -25.74
CA SER A 130 -17.07 -6.61 -25.45
C SER A 130 -17.53 -7.34 -26.70
N SER A 131 -17.48 -8.66 -26.70
CA SER A 131 -18.31 -9.44 -27.60
C SER A 131 -19.75 -8.99 -27.35
N SER A 132 -20.34 -8.34 -28.35
CA SER A 132 -21.67 -7.76 -28.37
C SER A 132 -22.70 -8.57 -27.58
N SER A 133 -23.09 -8.09 -26.41
CA SER A 133 -24.40 -8.40 -25.82
C SER A 133 -25.32 -7.22 -26.14
N SER A 134 -26.22 -7.43 -27.09
CA SER A 134 -27.35 -6.54 -27.37
C SER A 134 -28.18 -6.35 -26.10
N GLY A 135 -28.12 -5.15 -25.51
CA GLY A 135 -28.91 -4.76 -24.35
C GLY A 135 -28.87 -3.24 -24.18
N SER A 136 -29.95 -2.59 -24.61
CA SER A 136 -30.20 -1.14 -24.55
C SER A 136 -30.16 -0.59 -23.13
N SER A 137 -29.45 0.52 -22.90
CA SER A 137 -29.98 1.83 -22.45
C SER A 137 -28.95 2.67 -21.66
N GLY A 138 -28.88 3.98 -21.99
CA GLY A 138 -28.59 5.04 -21.01
C GLY A 138 -27.21 5.72 -21.04
N ASP A 139 -27.12 6.80 -21.81
CA ASP A 139 -26.40 8.07 -21.57
C ASP A 139 -24.89 8.09 -21.20
N ALA A 140 -24.07 8.54 -22.16
CA ALA A 140 -22.89 9.35 -21.89
C ALA A 140 -22.57 10.30 -23.05
N CYS A 141 -22.27 11.56 -22.70
CA CYS A 141 -22.09 12.70 -23.59
C CYS A 141 -20.88 12.58 -24.53
N SER A 142 -21.07 12.98 -25.78
CA SER A 142 -20.06 13.05 -26.84
C SER A 142 -19.42 14.45 -26.94
N ALA A 143 -18.11 14.50 -27.20
CA ALA A 143 -17.43 15.68 -27.76
C ALA A 143 -16.40 15.28 -28.85
N GLY A 144 -16.71 15.69 -30.10
CA GLY A 144 -15.85 16.04 -31.27
C GLY A 144 -14.65 15.16 -31.66
N THR A 145 -14.69 14.33 -32.72
CA THR A 145 -14.50 14.58 -34.19
C THR A 145 -13.05 14.65 -34.70
N GLY A 146 -12.68 13.69 -35.59
CA GLY A 146 -11.48 13.71 -36.43
C GLY A 146 -11.31 12.38 -37.20
N ALA A 147 -11.54 12.40 -38.52
CA ALA A 147 -11.79 11.26 -39.41
C ALA A 147 -10.58 10.36 -39.76
N GLY A 148 -10.88 9.08 -40.03
CA GLY A 148 -10.33 8.36 -41.19
C GLY A 148 -9.28 7.27 -40.94
N ALA A 149 -9.71 6.04 -40.61
CA ALA A 149 -9.06 4.81 -41.08
C ALA A 149 -9.98 3.59 -40.84
N SER A 150 -10.49 3.02 -41.93
CA SER A 150 -11.13 1.72 -41.95
C SER A 150 -10.09 0.61 -41.75
N GLY A 151 -10.16 -0.08 -40.62
CA GLY A 151 -9.37 -1.27 -40.32
C GLY A 151 -9.83 -1.88 -39.00
N SER A 152 -10.72 -2.87 -39.07
CA SER A 152 -11.15 -3.64 -37.91
C SER A 152 -10.02 -4.54 -37.43
N SER A 153 -9.40 -4.18 -36.31
CA SER A 153 -8.81 -5.15 -35.40
C SER A 153 -8.93 -4.62 -33.97
N ASP A 154 -9.66 -5.35 -33.14
CA ASP A 154 -9.69 -5.24 -31.68
C ASP A 154 -8.26 -5.11 -31.15
N SER A 155 -7.79 -3.88 -30.94
CA SER A 155 -6.45 -3.68 -30.42
C SER A 155 -6.56 -3.66 -28.91
N GLN A 156 -5.96 -4.68 -28.31
CA GLN A 156 -5.57 -4.73 -26.90
C GLN A 156 -4.55 -3.60 -26.62
N VAL A 157 -5.01 -2.35 -26.67
CA VAL A 157 -4.16 -1.18 -26.49
C VAL A 157 -3.86 -1.02 -25.01
N MET A 158 -2.58 -0.81 -24.70
CA MET A 158 -2.14 -0.39 -23.37
C MET A 158 -2.64 1.02 -23.10
N ARG A 159 -3.27 1.24 -21.95
CA ARG A 159 -3.74 2.55 -21.51
C ARG A 159 -3.10 2.94 -20.19
N GLN A 160 -2.92 4.25 -20.00
CA GLN A 160 -2.56 4.79 -18.70
C GLN A 160 -3.78 4.86 -17.79
N LEU A 161 -3.58 4.50 -16.52
CA LEU A 161 -4.57 4.64 -15.45
C LEU A 161 -3.89 5.25 -14.22
N TYR A 162 -4.47 6.32 -13.69
CA TYR A 162 -3.98 6.95 -12.46
C TYR A 162 -4.29 6.06 -11.25
N ASP A 163 -3.29 5.81 -10.41
CA ASP A 163 -3.37 5.02 -9.18
C ASP A 163 -4.02 5.83 -8.05
N GLY A 164 -5.34 6.01 -8.14
CA GLY A 164 -6.12 6.79 -7.17
C GLY A 164 -6.19 6.16 -5.78
N CYS A 165 -5.96 4.85 -5.65
CA CYS A 165 -5.91 4.17 -4.36
C CYS A 165 -4.48 4.07 -3.79
N SER A 166 -3.49 4.61 -4.50
CA SER A 166 -2.06 4.57 -4.14
C SER A 166 -1.58 3.16 -3.83
N SER A 167 -2.06 2.18 -4.61
CA SER A 167 -1.81 0.74 -4.44
C SER A 167 -1.92 0.32 -2.96
N TRP A 168 -3.09 0.57 -2.36
CA TRP A 168 -3.36 0.32 -0.94
C TRP A 168 -2.56 1.24 0.00
N TRP A 169 -2.54 2.53 -0.31
CA TRP A 169 -1.85 3.58 0.47
C TRP A 169 -0.35 3.36 0.68
N THR A 170 0.29 2.52 -0.15
CA THR A 170 1.74 2.24 -0.07
C THR A 170 2.57 3.18 -0.94
N GLN A 171 1.98 3.76 -1.97
CA GLN A 171 2.70 4.58 -2.94
C GLN A 171 2.93 5.99 -2.38
N ALA A 172 4.20 6.33 -2.20
CA ALA A 172 4.64 7.64 -1.72
C ALA A 172 5.78 8.26 -2.56
N THR A 173 6.29 7.52 -3.55
CA THR A 173 7.47 7.91 -4.35
C THR A 173 7.09 8.54 -5.68
N ARG A 174 7.79 9.60 -6.06
CA ARG A 174 7.67 10.24 -7.38
C ARG A 174 8.26 9.35 -8.48
N ALA A 175 7.88 9.62 -9.72
CA ALA A 175 8.34 8.87 -10.89
C ALA A 175 9.87 8.78 -10.99
N GLU A 176 10.58 9.86 -10.66
CA GLU A 176 12.04 9.96 -10.76
C GLU A 176 12.75 9.08 -9.72
N ALA A 177 12.12 8.81 -8.58
CA ALA A 177 12.68 7.97 -7.53
C ALA A 177 12.58 6.46 -7.84
N GLN A 178 11.70 6.05 -8.76
CA GLN A 178 11.46 4.64 -9.07
C GLN A 178 12.73 3.91 -9.57
N PRO A 179 13.51 4.46 -10.53
CA PRO A 179 14.80 3.87 -10.93
C PRO A 179 15.84 3.86 -9.80
N GLU A 180 15.84 4.85 -8.91
CA GLU A 180 16.76 4.91 -7.78
C GLU A 180 16.48 3.79 -6.77
N VAL A 181 15.21 3.60 -6.41
CA VAL A 181 14.78 2.50 -5.54
C VAL A 181 15.09 1.15 -6.18
N ALA A 182 14.80 0.98 -7.47
CA ALA A 182 15.10 -0.26 -8.18
C ALA A 182 16.60 -0.60 -8.16
N ARG A 183 17.48 0.39 -8.38
CA ARG A 183 18.93 0.21 -8.27
C ARG A 183 19.37 -0.12 -6.84
N ALA A 184 18.81 0.54 -5.83
CA ALA A 184 19.12 0.29 -4.43
C ALA A 184 18.73 -1.13 -4.00
N VAL A 185 17.52 -1.59 -4.39
CA VAL A 185 17.05 -2.95 -4.15
C VAL A 185 17.91 -3.97 -4.89
N GLY A 186 18.22 -3.75 -6.17
CA GLY A 186 19.09 -4.63 -6.95
C GLY A 186 20.48 -4.77 -6.35
N TYR A 187 21.08 -3.66 -5.91
CA TYR A 187 22.36 -3.66 -5.19
C TYR A 187 22.28 -4.42 -3.85
N ALA A 188 21.25 -4.15 -3.04
CA ALA A 188 21.08 -4.82 -1.75
C ALA A 188 20.86 -6.32 -1.93
N ALA A 189 20.06 -6.73 -2.93
CA ALA A 189 19.85 -8.12 -3.29
C ALA A 189 21.17 -8.79 -3.72
N GLY A 190 21.94 -8.17 -4.61
CA GLY A 190 23.23 -8.72 -5.06
C GLY A 190 24.30 -8.78 -3.96
N ARG A 191 24.23 -7.89 -2.96
CA ARG A 191 25.20 -7.83 -1.84
C ARG A 191 24.82 -8.72 -0.65
N TYR A 192 23.54 -8.82 -0.31
CA TYR A 192 23.08 -9.46 0.93
C TYR A 192 22.05 -10.56 0.72
N LEU A 193 21.14 -10.43 -0.26
CA LEU A 193 19.84 -11.12 -0.28
C LEU A 193 19.18 -11.04 1.11
N HIS A 194 19.21 -12.14 1.87
CA HIS A 194 18.83 -12.20 3.27
C HIS A 194 19.99 -12.75 4.09
N ALA A 195 20.33 -12.03 5.16
CA ALA A 195 21.27 -12.47 6.19
C ALA A 195 20.57 -12.44 7.55
N MET A 196 20.90 -13.41 8.42
CA MET A 196 20.31 -13.54 9.75
C MET A 196 20.50 -12.25 10.56
N PHE A 197 19.43 -11.73 11.17
CA PHE A 197 19.44 -10.41 11.83
C PHE A 197 19.71 -10.42 13.35
N PRO A 198 19.16 -11.34 14.16
CA PRO A 198 19.40 -11.35 15.61
C PRO A 198 20.89 -11.32 15.95
N GLU A 199 21.29 -10.39 16.82
CA GLU A 199 22.68 -10.14 17.26
C GLU A 199 23.66 -9.76 16.13
N ASN A 200 23.16 -9.55 14.91
CA ASN A 200 23.95 -9.17 13.75
C ASN A 200 23.58 -7.76 13.27
N ALA A 201 24.46 -7.16 12.47
CA ALA A 201 24.23 -5.86 11.89
C ALA A 201 24.75 -5.79 10.45
N HIS A 202 24.06 -5.00 9.63
CA HIS A 202 24.50 -4.64 8.29
C HIS A 202 24.11 -3.20 7.98
N GLU A 203 24.88 -2.56 7.10
CA GLU A 203 24.81 -1.13 6.81
C GLU A 203 23.39 -0.63 6.49
N ALA A 204 22.63 -1.42 5.72
CA ALA A 204 21.26 -1.05 5.35
C ALA A 204 20.31 -0.92 6.55
N ALA A 205 20.37 -1.85 7.51
CA ALA A 205 19.52 -1.83 8.70
C ALA A 205 19.98 -0.76 9.71
N LEU A 206 21.30 -0.56 9.85
CA LEU A 206 21.87 0.49 10.68
C LEU A 206 21.44 1.87 10.18
N GLY A 207 21.71 2.18 8.91
CA GLY A 207 21.34 3.47 8.32
C GLY A 207 19.83 3.72 8.30
N ALA A 208 19.00 2.69 8.14
CA ALA A 208 17.55 2.81 8.29
C ALA A 208 17.15 3.16 9.74
N SER A 209 17.74 2.46 10.72
CA SER A 209 17.45 2.69 12.14
C SER A 209 17.85 4.08 12.60
N GLU A 210 19.05 4.53 12.25
CA GLU A 210 19.55 5.87 12.57
C GLU A 210 18.68 6.96 11.96
N ARG A 211 18.28 6.81 10.69
CA ARG A 211 17.37 7.76 10.03
C ARG A 211 16.00 7.81 10.70
N LEU A 212 15.42 6.66 11.05
CA LEU A 212 14.14 6.61 11.75
C LEU A 212 14.22 7.32 13.11
N LEU A 213 15.25 7.04 13.92
CA LEU A 213 15.45 7.68 15.23
C LEU A 213 15.76 9.18 15.11
N ALA A 214 16.48 9.60 14.07
CA ALA A 214 16.81 11.00 13.84
C ALA A 214 15.64 11.83 13.26
N THR A 215 14.60 11.18 12.73
CA THR A 215 13.45 11.83 12.08
C THR A 215 12.16 11.54 12.85
N VAL A 216 11.40 10.52 12.46
CA VAL A 216 10.08 10.19 13.02
C VAL A 216 10.14 9.85 14.51
N GLY A 217 11.25 9.26 14.97
CA GLY A 217 11.48 8.90 16.38
C GLY A 217 12.08 10.02 17.23
N ARG A 218 12.38 11.20 16.65
CA ARG A 218 13.14 12.25 17.33
C ARG A 218 12.42 12.72 18.59
N GLY A 219 13.13 12.67 19.71
CA GLY A 219 12.67 13.20 21.00
C GLY A 219 11.81 12.23 21.82
N TRP A 220 11.45 11.06 21.30
CA TRP A 220 10.61 10.10 22.03
C TRP A 220 11.00 8.62 21.86
N ALA A 221 11.72 8.26 20.80
CA ALA A 221 12.19 6.89 20.55
C ALA A 221 13.72 6.76 20.63
N SER A 222 14.21 5.58 21.05
CA SER A 222 15.64 5.28 21.16
C SER A 222 16.05 3.93 20.54
N ARG A 223 15.09 3.13 20.07
CA ARG A 223 15.30 1.80 19.47
C ARG A 223 14.35 1.57 18.30
N VAL A 224 14.77 0.71 17.36
CA VAL A 224 13.97 0.26 16.22
C VAL A 224 13.88 -1.27 16.28
N PHE A 225 12.67 -1.80 16.13
CA PHE A 225 12.41 -3.23 15.97
C PHE A 225 11.85 -3.45 14.58
N PHE A 226 12.45 -4.36 13.81
CA PHE A 226 12.01 -4.66 12.44
C PHE A 226 11.06 -5.85 12.42
N SER A 227 10.00 -5.73 11.62
CA SER A 227 9.06 -6.80 11.26
C SER A 227 8.59 -6.58 9.81
N ASP A 228 7.79 -7.50 9.27
CA ASP A 228 7.55 -7.55 7.82
C ASP A 228 6.47 -6.58 7.32
N ASN A 229 5.44 -6.31 8.13
CA ASN A 229 4.31 -5.45 7.73
C ASN A 229 3.64 -4.76 8.93
N GLY A 230 2.64 -3.92 8.65
CA GLY A 230 1.88 -3.17 9.66
C GLY A 230 1.28 -4.06 10.75
N SER A 231 0.57 -5.13 10.40
CA SER A 231 -0.06 -6.04 11.37
C SER A 231 0.96 -6.65 12.34
N THR A 232 2.11 -7.13 11.82
CA THR A 232 3.18 -7.69 12.66
C THR A 232 3.84 -6.63 13.56
N ALA A 233 3.96 -5.38 13.07
CA ALA A 233 4.49 -4.28 13.85
C ALA A 233 3.54 -3.93 15.02
N ILE A 234 2.22 -3.96 14.80
CA ILE A 234 1.23 -3.77 15.85
C ILE A 234 1.29 -4.89 16.90
N GLU A 235 1.41 -6.15 16.50
CA GLU A 235 1.54 -7.24 17.49
C GLU A 235 2.81 -7.12 18.34
N VAL A 236 3.92 -6.67 17.75
CA VAL A 236 5.13 -6.33 18.52
C VAL A 236 4.88 -5.15 19.46
N ALA A 237 4.22 -4.09 18.98
CA ALA A 237 3.90 -2.91 19.78
C ALA A 237 2.99 -3.25 20.98
N LEU A 238 1.99 -4.11 20.80
CA LEU A 238 1.14 -4.60 21.88
C LEU A 238 1.95 -5.36 22.94
N LYS A 239 2.86 -6.26 22.52
CA LYS A 239 3.76 -6.95 23.45
C LYS A 239 4.63 -5.97 24.24
N MET A 240 5.17 -4.95 23.59
CA MET A 240 5.97 -3.91 24.23
C MET A 240 5.16 -3.10 25.25
N ALA A 241 3.97 -2.63 24.86
CA ALA A 241 3.09 -1.83 25.71
C ALA A 241 2.62 -2.63 26.94
N PHE A 242 2.13 -3.85 26.73
CA PHE A 242 1.71 -4.73 27.81
C PHE A 242 2.85 -5.10 28.75
N ARG A 243 4.05 -5.39 28.22
CA ARG A 243 5.21 -5.66 29.08
C ARG A 243 5.55 -4.44 29.93
N LYS A 244 5.54 -3.24 29.37
CA LYS A 244 5.79 -2.00 30.11
C LYS A 244 4.74 -1.79 31.21
N PHE A 245 3.46 -1.92 30.87
CA PHE A 245 2.35 -1.84 31.83
C PHE A 245 2.51 -2.83 32.98
N MET A 246 2.76 -4.11 32.68
CA MET A 246 2.93 -5.14 33.71
C MET A 246 4.10 -4.82 34.65
N VAL A 247 5.22 -4.33 34.11
CA VAL A 247 6.39 -3.93 34.92
C VAL A 247 6.03 -2.75 35.82
N ASP A 248 5.39 -1.71 35.30
CA ASP A 248 5.00 -0.51 36.06
C ASP A 248 4.00 -0.82 37.17
N GLN A 249 3.11 -1.78 36.92
CA GLN A 249 2.10 -2.23 37.90
C GLN A 249 2.61 -3.34 38.83
N GLY A 250 3.87 -3.78 38.71
CA GLY A 250 4.43 -4.87 39.52
C GLY A 250 3.78 -6.24 39.28
N LEU A 251 3.13 -6.44 38.12
CA LEU A 251 2.40 -7.65 37.74
C LEU A 251 3.29 -8.73 37.11
N THR A 252 4.61 -8.61 37.26
CA THR A 252 5.58 -9.52 36.66
C THR A 252 6.11 -10.48 37.72
N SER A 253 5.98 -11.79 37.50
CA SER A 253 6.60 -12.78 38.38
C SER A 253 8.12 -12.66 38.31
N THR A 254 8.75 -12.16 39.37
CA THR A 254 10.20 -12.13 39.56
C THR A 254 10.70 -13.42 40.20
N SER A 255 10.11 -14.58 39.87
CA SER A 255 10.58 -15.87 40.39
C SER A 255 11.64 -16.46 39.47
N SER A 256 12.90 -16.16 39.78
CA SER A 256 14.09 -16.90 39.33
C SER A 256 14.25 -18.27 40.01
N SER A 257 13.23 -18.76 40.72
CA SER A 257 13.18 -20.12 41.25
C SER A 257 12.12 -20.90 40.47
N GLY A 258 12.51 -22.06 39.93
CA GLY A 258 11.78 -22.88 38.95
C GLY A 258 10.50 -23.56 39.47
N SER A 259 9.71 -22.87 40.29
CA SER A 259 8.40 -23.32 40.77
C SER A 259 7.46 -22.13 40.93
N ALA A 260 7.15 -21.43 39.83
CA ALA A 260 6.04 -20.49 39.80
C ALA A 260 4.80 -21.24 39.32
N ALA A 261 3.79 -21.40 40.19
CA ALA A 261 2.44 -21.72 39.75
C ALA A 261 2.01 -20.71 38.66
N PRO A 262 1.21 -21.11 37.65
CA PRO A 262 0.73 -20.17 36.64
C PRO A 262 0.07 -18.99 37.36
N SER A 263 0.56 -17.78 37.12
CA SER A 263 -0.15 -16.57 37.55
C SER A 263 -1.59 -16.65 37.02
N PRO A 264 -2.60 -16.18 37.80
CA PRO A 264 -3.96 -16.10 37.27
C PRO A 264 -3.95 -15.38 35.92
N LEU A 265 -4.80 -15.83 34.99
CA LEU A 265 -4.88 -15.32 33.63
C LEU A 265 -5.24 -13.84 33.64
N LEU A 266 -4.22 -12.98 33.69
CA LEU A 266 -4.35 -11.53 33.63
C LEU A 266 -4.88 -11.14 32.24
N GLU A 267 -6.06 -10.55 32.19
CA GLU A 267 -6.64 -10.10 30.93
C GLU A 267 -6.19 -8.66 30.64
N LEU A 268 -5.32 -8.48 29.66
CA LEU A 268 -4.88 -7.16 29.21
C LEU A 268 -5.73 -6.71 28.03
N GLN A 269 -6.20 -5.47 28.13
CA GLN A 269 -7.09 -4.83 27.17
C GLN A 269 -6.47 -3.54 26.64
N VAL A 270 -6.84 -3.15 25.43
CA VAL A 270 -6.47 -1.85 24.86
C VAL A 270 -7.54 -0.81 25.11
N VAL A 271 -7.15 0.45 25.08
CA VAL A 271 -8.03 1.59 24.83
C VAL A 271 -7.86 1.99 23.38
N GLY A 272 -8.95 2.08 22.63
CA GLY A 272 -8.93 2.42 21.21
C GLY A 272 -10.17 3.18 20.77
N LEU A 273 -10.32 3.36 19.47
CA LEU A 273 -11.46 4.05 18.86
C LEU A 273 -12.28 3.06 18.02
N HIS A 274 -13.60 3.21 17.99
CA HIS A 274 -14.42 2.56 16.98
C HIS A 274 -13.99 2.99 15.57
N ASN A 275 -14.22 2.13 14.57
CA ASN A 275 -13.77 2.28 13.17
C ASN A 275 -12.24 2.30 12.96
N ALA A 276 -11.45 2.06 14.00
CA ALA A 276 -10.00 1.93 13.84
C ALA A 276 -9.62 0.66 13.07
N TYR A 277 -8.45 0.67 12.44
CA TYR A 277 -7.84 -0.47 11.77
C TYR A 277 -6.34 -0.57 12.08
N HIS A 278 -5.90 -1.76 12.47
CA HIS A 278 -4.53 -2.01 12.89
C HIS A 278 -3.89 -3.25 12.22
N GLY A 279 -4.58 -3.86 11.25
CA GLY A 279 -4.11 -5.05 10.53
C GLY A 279 -4.98 -6.29 10.77
N ASP A 280 -4.70 -7.34 9.99
CA ASP A 280 -5.56 -8.52 9.89
C ASP A 280 -5.00 -9.78 10.56
N THR A 281 -3.83 -9.70 11.19
CA THR A 281 -3.36 -10.80 12.07
C THR A 281 -4.17 -10.78 13.36
N LEU A 282 -4.34 -11.94 14.00
CA LEU A 282 -5.29 -12.09 15.11
C LEU A 282 -5.04 -11.11 16.26
N GLY A 283 -3.77 -10.85 16.62
CA GLY A 283 -3.45 -9.90 17.69
C GLY A 283 -3.79 -8.45 17.31
N ALA A 284 -3.60 -8.09 16.04
CA ALA A 284 -3.98 -6.78 15.51
C ALA A 284 -5.50 -6.62 15.38
N GLN A 285 -6.23 -7.69 15.06
CA GLN A 285 -7.70 -7.67 15.08
C GLN A 285 -8.24 -7.56 16.50
N ASP A 286 -7.67 -8.28 17.48
CA ASP A 286 -8.12 -8.28 18.87
C ASP A 286 -8.04 -6.89 19.54
N CYS A 287 -7.23 -5.97 19.03
CA CYS A 287 -7.17 -4.58 19.50
C CYS A 287 -8.06 -3.61 18.72
N VAL A 288 -8.96 -4.11 17.87
CA VAL A 288 -9.95 -3.31 17.12
C VAL A 288 -11.36 -3.64 17.65
N ALA A 289 -12.29 -2.69 17.52
CA ALA A 289 -13.66 -2.88 17.98
C ALA A 289 -14.44 -3.93 17.16
N PRO A 290 -15.46 -4.59 17.74
CA PRO A 290 -16.28 -5.56 17.02
C PRO A 290 -17.00 -4.96 15.81
N SER A 291 -16.99 -5.68 14.69
CA SER A 291 -17.64 -5.32 13.43
C SER A 291 -17.95 -6.56 12.60
N VAL A 292 -18.54 -6.36 11.42
CA VAL A 292 -18.75 -7.45 10.45
C VAL A 292 -17.46 -8.06 9.91
N PHE A 293 -16.33 -7.34 10.01
CA PHE A 293 -15.03 -7.76 9.44
C PHE A 293 -14.20 -8.65 10.36
N ASN A 294 -14.47 -8.62 11.67
CA ASN A 294 -13.86 -9.51 12.67
C ASN A 294 -14.89 -10.41 13.34
N ALA A 295 -16.08 -10.52 12.75
CA ALA A 295 -17.12 -11.45 13.18
C ALA A 295 -16.63 -12.91 13.10
N ARG A 296 -17.37 -13.82 13.75
CA ARG A 296 -17.01 -15.23 13.91
C ARG A 296 -16.71 -15.93 12.57
N GLU A 297 -17.42 -15.57 11.51
CA GLU A 297 -17.26 -16.15 10.17
C GLU A 297 -15.94 -15.71 9.50
N GLN A 298 -15.36 -14.58 9.93
CA GLN A 298 -14.08 -14.08 9.44
C GLN A 298 -12.92 -14.56 10.32
N ALA A 299 -13.05 -14.40 11.65
CA ALA A 299 -12.02 -14.72 12.62
C ALA A 299 -12.62 -15.40 13.87
N PRO A 300 -12.77 -16.74 13.88
CA PRO A 300 -13.43 -17.45 14.99
C PRO A 300 -12.79 -17.28 16.38
N TRP A 301 -11.54 -16.84 16.44
CA TRP A 301 -10.79 -16.61 17.70
C TRP A 301 -10.77 -15.14 18.13
N TYR A 302 -11.35 -14.23 17.36
CA TYR A 302 -11.46 -12.83 17.73
C TYR A 302 -12.30 -12.68 19.01
N ARG A 303 -11.84 -11.83 19.93
CA ARG A 303 -12.51 -11.55 21.21
C ARG A 303 -12.81 -10.08 21.46
N GLY A 304 -12.20 -9.16 20.71
CA GLY A 304 -12.39 -7.71 20.90
C GLY A 304 -11.93 -7.25 22.27
N ARG A 305 -10.62 -7.27 22.50
CA ARG A 305 -9.99 -7.05 23.81
C ARG A 305 -9.71 -5.59 24.06
N GLY A 306 -10.76 -4.78 24.19
CA GLY A 306 -10.56 -3.37 24.47
C GLY A 306 -11.80 -2.60 24.92
N LEU A 307 -11.53 -1.40 25.42
CA LEU A 307 -12.49 -0.33 25.59
C LEU A 307 -12.38 0.61 24.38
N PHE A 308 -13.46 0.71 23.62
CA PHE A 308 -13.49 1.51 22.39
C PHE A 308 -14.39 2.74 22.57
N PHE A 309 -13.86 3.90 22.17
CA PHE A 309 -14.57 5.17 22.18
C PHE A 309 -15.15 5.49 20.80
N ASP A 310 -16.31 6.15 20.79
CA ASP A 310 -16.85 6.79 19.58
C ASP A 310 -16.31 8.23 19.52
N PRO A 311 -15.33 8.52 18.65
CA PRO A 311 -14.79 9.87 18.56
C PRO A 311 -15.72 10.80 17.75
N PRO A 312 -15.64 12.12 17.97
CA PRO A 312 -16.18 13.09 17.04
C PRO A 312 -15.35 13.13 15.75
N TYR A 313 -16.03 13.07 14.60
CA TYR A 313 -15.38 13.19 13.29
C TYR A 313 -15.58 14.57 12.69
N LEU A 314 -14.50 15.07 12.10
CA LEU A 314 -14.44 16.35 11.43
C LEU A 314 -14.49 16.19 9.91
N GLY A 315 -14.96 17.24 9.24
CA GLY A 315 -14.89 17.33 7.79
C GLY A 315 -15.15 18.73 7.28
N LEU A 316 -14.72 18.98 6.05
CA LEU A 316 -15.03 20.21 5.33
C LEU A 316 -16.42 20.10 4.71
N SER A 317 -17.35 20.93 5.16
CA SER A 317 -18.71 20.97 4.64
C SER A 317 -19.13 22.41 4.39
N LYS A 318 -19.62 22.69 3.18
CA LYS A 318 -20.06 24.03 2.75
C LYS A 318 -19.02 25.13 3.03
N GLY A 319 -17.75 24.82 2.78
CA GLY A 319 -16.63 25.77 2.93
C GLY A 319 -16.12 25.99 4.35
N SER A 320 -16.62 25.26 5.36
CA SER A 320 -16.08 25.33 6.71
C SER A 320 -15.84 23.96 7.34
N TRP A 321 -14.79 23.88 8.15
CA TRP A 321 -14.48 22.70 8.93
C TRP A 321 -15.48 22.60 10.07
N ARG A 322 -16.03 21.42 10.29
CA ARG A 322 -17.00 21.19 11.37
C ARG A 322 -17.00 19.76 11.83
N ILE A 323 -17.61 19.50 12.98
CA ILE A 323 -17.99 18.13 13.36
C ILE A 323 -19.08 17.67 12.39
N THR A 324 -18.75 16.74 11.50
CA THR A 324 -19.67 16.19 10.49
C THR A 324 -20.44 15.00 11.05
N GLN A 325 -19.85 14.28 12.00
CA GLN A 325 -20.48 13.17 12.69
C GLN A 325 -20.17 13.30 14.18
N ALA A 326 -21.17 13.70 14.96
CA ALA A 326 -21.08 13.78 16.41
C ALA A 326 -21.55 12.45 17.02
N PRO A 327 -20.80 11.85 17.95
CA PRO A 327 -21.23 10.66 18.65
C PRO A 327 -22.42 10.98 19.58
N ALA A 328 -23.23 9.97 19.90
CA ALA A 328 -24.46 10.14 20.68
C ALA A 328 -24.23 10.83 22.04
N TRP A 329 -23.12 10.51 22.70
CA TRP A 329 -22.72 11.11 23.98
C TRP A 329 -22.45 12.62 23.88
N LEU A 330 -22.00 13.10 22.72
CA LEU A 330 -21.73 14.52 22.46
C LEU A 330 -22.98 15.26 21.94
N ALA A 331 -23.86 14.54 21.24
CA ALA A 331 -25.10 15.08 20.69
C ALA A 331 -26.23 15.28 21.74
N GLY A 332 -25.98 14.95 23.02
CA GLY A 332 -26.95 15.07 24.11
C GLY A 332 -27.85 13.85 24.30
N GLY A 333 -27.53 12.71 23.70
CA GLY A 333 -28.31 11.47 23.76
C GLY A 333 -27.76 10.47 24.77
N GLY A 334 -27.92 10.76 26.06
CA GLY A 334 -27.83 9.75 27.12
C GLY A 334 -29.23 9.24 27.48
N GLY A 335 -29.70 8.21 26.78
CA GLY A 335 -30.94 7.49 27.12
C GLY A 335 -31.95 7.41 25.96
N GLU A 336 -32.52 6.23 25.75
CA GLU A 336 -33.78 6.06 25.02
C GLU A 336 -34.85 6.91 25.70
N GLY A 337 -35.18 8.08 25.13
CA GLY A 337 -36.19 8.95 25.71
C GLY A 337 -36.17 10.38 25.17
N THR A 338 -37.08 10.65 24.23
CA THR A 338 -37.74 11.94 23.96
C THR A 338 -36.88 13.22 23.98
N GLY A 339 -36.63 13.72 22.77
CA GLY A 339 -36.34 15.10 22.37
C GLY A 339 -36.30 16.19 23.46
N ALA A 340 -35.09 16.57 23.84
CA ALA A 340 -34.77 17.91 24.29
C ALA A 340 -33.39 18.29 23.74
N ALA A 341 -33.36 19.22 22.78
CA ALA A 341 -32.13 19.71 22.16
C ALA A 341 -31.29 20.49 23.17
N VAL A 342 -30.07 20.02 23.45
CA VAL A 342 -29.08 20.77 24.23
C VAL A 342 -28.41 21.79 23.30
N THR A 343 -28.70 23.07 23.53
CA THR A 343 -28.30 24.23 22.71
C THR A 343 -26.87 24.73 22.95
N GLY A 344 -26.04 24.04 23.75
CA GLY A 344 -24.70 24.52 24.15
C GLY A 344 -23.54 24.02 23.28
N ALA A 345 -23.55 22.76 22.83
CA ALA A 345 -22.42 22.15 22.11
C ALA A 345 -22.32 22.60 20.62
N GLN A 346 -23.37 23.19 20.07
CA GLN A 346 -23.37 23.70 18.68
C GLN A 346 -22.60 25.01 18.50
N SER A 347 -22.24 25.73 19.58
CA SER A 347 -21.63 27.06 19.46
C SER A 347 -20.14 27.03 19.07
N GLN A 348 -19.43 25.90 19.24
CA GLN A 348 -18.01 25.74 18.89
C GLN A 348 -17.74 24.45 18.10
N SER A 349 -18.56 24.14 17.10
CA SER A 349 -18.39 22.98 16.23
C SER A 349 -17.97 23.33 14.81
N GLN A 350 -17.50 24.58 14.58
CA GLN A 350 -17.11 25.08 13.27
C GLN A 350 -15.83 25.90 13.33
N TRP A 351 -14.94 25.68 12.36
CA TRP A 351 -13.65 26.34 12.23
C TRP A 351 -13.43 26.83 10.79
N ALA A 352 -12.73 27.95 10.65
CA ALA A 352 -12.47 28.57 9.35
C ALA A 352 -11.39 27.83 8.54
N SER A 353 -10.46 27.12 9.18
CA SER A 353 -9.34 26.47 8.51
C SER A 353 -8.93 25.17 9.19
N LEU A 354 -8.24 24.30 8.43
CA LEU A 354 -7.63 23.08 8.96
C LEU A 354 -6.56 23.42 10.01
N GLN A 355 -5.82 24.51 9.82
CA GLN A 355 -4.82 24.94 10.79
C GLN A 355 -5.44 25.18 12.17
N HIS A 356 -6.60 25.87 12.23
CA HIS A 356 -7.30 26.08 13.49
C HIS A 356 -7.80 24.76 14.10
N VAL A 357 -8.27 23.81 13.27
CA VAL A 357 -8.65 22.48 13.74
C VAL A 357 -7.49 21.73 14.40
N LEU A 358 -6.29 21.81 13.83
CA LEU A 358 -5.10 21.12 14.33
C LEU A 358 -4.44 21.82 15.53
N ASP A 359 -4.75 23.09 15.76
CA ASP A 359 -4.10 23.94 16.75
C ASP A 359 -4.30 23.44 18.20
N ALA A 360 -3.26 23.58 19.02
CA ALA A 360 -3.26 23.19 20.43
C ALA A 360 -4.04 24.17 21.32
N SER A 361 -4.27 25.41 20.88
CA SER A 361 -5.12 26.39 21.59
C SER A 361 -6.56 25.90 21.82
N ARG A 362 -7.00 24.86 21.11
CA ARG A 362 -8.30 24.21 21.34
C ARG A 362 -8.34 23.39 22.64
N ASP A 363 -7.21 23.04 23.23
CA ASP A 363 -7.12 22.09 24.36
C ASP A 363 -7.82 22.61 25.62
N ASP A 364 -7.91 23.94 25.79
CA ASP A 364 -8.61 24.61 26.90
C ASP A 364 -10.06 24.99 26.56
N SER A 365 -10.58 24.55 25.41
CA SER A 365 -11.94 24.89 24.99
C SER A 365 -13.02 24.16 25.81
N PRO A 366 -14.22 24.74 25.96
CA PRO A 366 -15.37 24.08 26.57
C PRO A 366 -15.72 22.72 25.92
N LEU A 367 -15.44 22.57 24.63
CA LEU A 367 -15.63 21.32 23.90
C LEU A 367 -14.66 20.23 24.39
N VAL A 368 -13.38 20.56 24.55
CA VAL A 368 -12.37 19.60 25.05
C VAL A 368 -12.59 19.27 26.52
N ALA A 369 -13.10 20.20 27.33
CA ALA A 369 -13.54 19.90 28.69
C ALA A 369 -14.64 18.81 28.72
N GLN A 370 -15.59 18.84 27.77
CA GLN A 370 -16.60 17.79 27.62
C GLN A 370 -15.97 16.46 27.16
N TYR A 371 -14.96 16.51 26.29
CA TYR A 371 -14.22 15.32 25.85
C TYR A 371 -13.53 14.65 27.03
N ARG A 372 -12.77 15.41 27.83
CA ARG A 372 -12.10 14.91 29.03
C ARG A 372 -13.09 14.29 30.02
N ALA A 373 -14.18 14.98 30.33
CA ALA A 373 -15.20 14.46 31.24
C ALA A 373 -15.79 13.12 30.76
N HIS A 374 -16.07 12.99 29.45
CA HIS A 374 -16.54 11.73 28.87
C HIS A 374 -15.50 10.60 28.98
N ILE A 375 -14.25 10.91 28.63
CA ILE A 375 -13.12 9.96 28.66
C ILE A 375 -12.89 9.46 30.08
N GLU A 376 -12.75 10.36 31.05
CA GLU A 376 -12.53 10.04 32.47
C GLU A 376 -13.67 9.18 33.03
N THR A 377 -14.92 9.54 32.73
CA THR A 377 -16.10 8.76 33.17
C THR A 377 -16.06 7.33 32.63
N ARG A 378 -15.76 7.15 31.34
CA ARG A 378 -15.71 5.83 30.69
C ARG A 378 -14.53 4.99 31.18
N LEU A 379 -13.35 5.60 31.34
CA LEU A 379 -12.16 4.93 31.89
C LEU A 379 -12.39 4.51 33.34
N GLY A 380 -12.98 5.38 34.16
CA GLY A 380 -13.32 5.08 35.55
C GLY A 380 -14.34 3.94 35.68
N ALA A 381 -15.40 3.96 34.87
CA ALA A 381 -16.40 2.90 34.83
C ALA A 381 -15.78 1.55 34.41
N ALA A 382 -14.95 1.55 33.36
CA ALA A 382 -14.27 0.34 32.91
C ALA A 382 -13.29 -0.20 33.97
N ALA A 383 -12.52 0.66 34.63
CA ALA A 383 -11.62 0.27 35.71
C ALA A 383 -12.40 -0.37 36.89
N ALA A 384 -13.57 0.18 37.24
CA ALA A 384 -14.42 -0.37 38.28
C ALA A 384 -15.01 -1.74 37.91
N SER A 385 -15.49 -1.92 36.68
CA SER A 385 -15.99 -3.21 36.19
C SER A 385 -14.89 -4.27 36.10
N ASN A 386 -13.69 -3.86 35.69
CA ASN A 386 -12.55 -4.75 35.48
C ASN A 386 -11.91 -5.25 36.80
N ALA A 387 -12.07 -4.51 37.91
CA ALA A 387 -11.56 -4.91 39.22
C ALA A 387 -12.10 -6.28 39.69
N GLY A 388 -13.34 -6.64 39.30
CA GLY A 388 -13.93 -7.94 39.61
C GLY A 388 -13.49 -9.07 38.67
N ALA A 389 -12.94 -8.75 37.49
CA ALA A 389 -12.64 -9.69 36.41
C ALA A 389 -11.13 -9.92 36.17
N GLN A 390 -10.24 -9.29 36.97
CA GLN A 390 -8.78 -9.30 36.76
C GLN A 390 -8.37 -8.83 35.35
N ALA A 391 -9.14 -7.91 34.78
CA ALA A 391 -8.85 -7.27 33.50
C ALA A 391 -8.18 -5.90 33.72
N HIS A 392 -7.32 -5.46 32.80
CA HIS A 392 -6.62 -4.18 32.90
C HIS A 392 -6.55 -3.47 31.54
N LEU A 393 -6.90 -2.19 31.54
CA LEU A 393 -6.62 -1.30 30.40
C LEU A 393 -5.12 -0.98 30.41
N ALA A 394 -4.38 -1.58 29.49
CA ALA A 394 -2.93 -1.68 29.57
C ALA A 394 -2.18 -0.94 28.45
N ALA A 395 -2.87 -0.57 27.37
CA ALA A 395 -2.26 0.14 26.24
C ALA A 395 -3.29 1.04 25.56
N LEU A 396 -2.87 2.23 25.12
CA LEU A 396 -3.62 3.09 24.21
C LEU A 396 -3.10 2.87 22.79
N ILE A 397 -4.00 2.61 21.84
CA ILE A 397 -3.69 2.47 20.42
C ILE A 397 -4.60 3.37 19.59
N LEU A 398 -4.00 4.12 18.66
CA LEU A 398 -4.70 5.13 17.87
C LEU A 398 -4.18 5.14 16.43
N GLU A 399 -5.07 5.47 15.49
CA GLU A 399 -4.71 6.04 14.19
C GLU A 399 -4.73 7.57 14.34
N PRO A 400 -3.57 8.25 14.37
CA PRO A 400 -3.53 9.70 14.58
C PRO A 400 -4.19 10.43 13.41
N LEU A 401 -5.11 11.34 13.72
CA LEU A 401 -5.86 12.19 12.79
C LEU A 401 -6.85 11.47 11.86
N LEU A 402 -6.44 10.42 11.15
CA LEU A 402 -7.22 9.81 10.08
C LEU A 402 -7.37 8.31 10.30
N GLN A 403 -8.61 7.84 10.40
CA GLN A 403 -8.92 6.41 10.31
C GLN A 403 -9.08 6.02 8.84
N GLY A 404 -8.08 5.32 8.32
CA GLY A 404 -7.98 5.02 6.89
C GLY A 404 -9.04 4.02 6.44
N ALA A 405 -8.90 2.77 6.88
CA ALA A 405 -9.82 1.69 6.51
C ALA A 405 -11.23 1.86 7.09
N GLY A 406 -11.37 2.64 8.17
CA GLY A 406 -12.68 3.05 8.72
C GLY A 406 -13.49 3.98 7.81
N GLY A 407 -12.92 4.45 6.70
CA GLY A 407 -13.62 5.26 5.70
C GLY A 407 -13.06 6.66 5.52
N MET A 408 -11.74 6.85 5.68
CA MET A 408 -11.08 8.16 5.61
C MET A 408 -11.69 9.18 6.58
N LEU A 409 -12.01 8.73 7.79
CA LEU A 409 -12.66 9.54 8.81
C LEU A 409 -11.62 10.35 9.57
N MET A 410 -11.72 11.68 9.52
CA MET A 410 -10.84 12.54 10.30
C MET A 410 -11.36 12.65 11.73
N VAL A 411 -10.66 12.04 12.68
CA VAL A 411 -10.94 12.17 14.11
C VAL A 411 -10.57 13.58 14.57
N ASP A 412 -11.35 14.18 15.46
CA ASP A 412 -10.97 15.45 16.09
C ASP A 412 -9.63 15.29 16.83
N PRO A 413 -8.56 15.99 16.41
CA PRO A 413 -7.24 15.87 17.05
C PRO A 413 -7.28 16.23 18.53
N ALA A 414 -8.15 17.17 18.92
CA ALA A 414 -8.28 17.59 20.31
C ALA A 414 -8.89 16.49 21.19
N PHE A 415 -9.75 15.63 20.62
CA PHE A 415 -10.24 14.44 21.31
C PHE A 415 -9.13 13.41 21.53
N GLN A 416 -8.30 13.15 20.52
CA GLN A 416 -7.16 12.23 20.65
C GLN A 416 -6.12 12.76 21.65
N ARG A 417 -5.82 14.06 21.65
CA ARG A 417 -4.94 14.68 22.64
C ARG A 417 -5.50 14.65 24.07
N ALA A 418 -6.83 14.69 24.23
CA ALA A 418 -7.46 14.55 25.54
C ALA A 418 -7.45 13.10 26.05
N LEU A 419 -7.33 12.11 25.15
CA LEU A 419 -7.27 10.69 25.46
C LEU A 419 -5.86 10.22 25.85
N VAL A 420 -4.82 10.87 25.29
CA VAL A 420 -3.41 10.72 25.69
C VAL A 420 -3.18 11.46 27.01
#